data_AF-A0A2M7IQM9-F1
#
_entry.id   AF-A0A2M7IQM9-F1
#
_cell.length_a   1.000
_cell.length_b   1.000
_cell.length_c   1.000
_cell.angle_alpha   90.00
_cell.angle_beta   90.00
_cell.angle_gamma   90.00
#
_symmetry.space_group_name_H-M   'P 1'
#
loop_
_entity.id
_entity.type
_entity.pdbx_description
1 polymer ?
#
loop_
_entity_poly.entity_id
_entity_poly.type
_entity_poly.pdbx_seq_one_letter_code
_entity_poly.pdbx_strand_id
1 'polypeptide(L)'
;MKKLFILMILMGLMQVSQAQKLIESFDNAVGPVFLDPPVLNDNFFTNGPGSYCLLTTDTSHVEGTGSMRIDYHIQASDGWGGYVVRTTYKPGFTDSVAYMDMSGGTHLRLRYKVLSPALMTVAGATTIEFKMAEIDAAGNRDLWLHKIAIDFKDATSDWLEV
;
A
#
# COMPACT_ATOMS: atom_id res chain seq x y z
N MET A 1 -5.21 42.24 -21.71
CA MET A 1 -4.02 41.43 -21.35
C MET A 1 -3.90 41.17 -19.84
N LYS A 2 -3.94 42.18 -18.95
CA LYS A 2 -3.85 41.97 -17.47
C LYS A 2 -4.88 40.99 -16.89
N LYS A 3 -6.15 41.05 -17.34
CA LYS A 3 -7.22 40.13 -16.88
C LYS A 3 -6.97 38.67 -17.27
N LEU A 4 -6.38 38.43 -18.43
CA LEU A 4 -6.06 37.09 -18.93
C LEU A 4 -4.87 36.49 -18.15
N PHE A 5 -3.90 37.33 -17.79
CA PHE A 5 -2.75 36.93 -16.98
C PHE A 5 -3.15 36.54 -15.55
N ILE A 6 -4.05 37.30 -14.92
CA ILE A 6 -4.60 36.98 -13.60
C ILE A 6 -5.38 35.66 -13.62
N LEU A 7 -6.16 35.41 -14.68
CA LEU A 7 -6.89 34.15 -14.85
C LEU A 7 -5.93 32.95 -14.99
N MET A 8 -4.85 33.08 -15.78
CA MET A 8 -3.84 32.02 -15.91
C MET A 8 -3.14 31.73 -14.58
N ILE A 9 -2.83 32.76 -13.79
CA ILE A 9 -2.24 32.59 -12.44
C ILE A 9 -3.23 31.87 -11.51
N LEU A 10 -4.51 32.27 -11.51
CA LEU A 10 -5.54 31.60 -10.72
C LEU A 10 -5.73 30.14 -11.12
N MET A 11 -5.74 29.83 -12.41
CA MET A 11 -5.84 28.45 -12.91
C MET A 11 -4.60 27.64 -12.55
N GLY A 12 -3.40 28.22 -12.64
CA GLY A 12 -2.16 27.58 -12.17
C GLY A 12 -2.20 27.29 -10.67
N LEU A 13 -2.61 28.26 -9.85
CA LEU A 13 -2.73 28.10 -8.39
C LEU A 13 -3.79 27.06 -7.99
N MET A 14 -4.89 26.94 -8.76
CA MET A 14 -5.90 25.91 -8.56
C MET A 14 -5.37 24.49 -8.86
N GLN A 15 -4.41 24.34 -9.77
CA GLN A 15 -3.77 23.04 -10.01
C GLN A 15 -2.83 22.65 -8.87
N VAL A 16 -2.15 23.62 -8.24
CA VAL A 16 -1.26 23.35 -7.10
C VAL A 16 -2.05 23.05 -5.81
N SER A 17 -3.26 23.58 -5.64
CA SER A 17 -4.09 23.33 -4.45
C SER A 17 -4.69 21.91 -4.38
N GLN A 18 -4.63 21.16 -5.48
CA GLN A 18 -5.03 19.74 -5.56
C GLN A 18 -3.83 18.80 -5.67
N ALA A 19 -2.60 19.30 -5.48
CA ALA A 19 -1.40 18.48 -5.56
C ALA A 19 -1.38 17.45 -4.42
N GLN A 20 -1.70 16.20 -4.75
CA GLN A 20 -1.51 15.07 -3.84
C GLN A 20 -0.02 14.78 -3.71
N LYS A 21 0.46 14.62 -2.47
CA LYS A 21 1.81 14.11 -2.25
C LYS A 21 1.83 12.64 -2.67
N LEU A 22 2.47 12.34 -3.80
CA LEU A 22 2.75 10.98 -4.20
C LEU A 22 3.74 10.38 -3.22
N ILE A 23 3.32 9.33 -2.54
CA ILE A 23 4.15 8.56 -1.61
C ILE A 23 4.92 7.50 -2.39
N GLU A 24 4.21 6.71 -3.19
CA GLU A 24 4.75 5.61 -3.98
C GLU A 24 3.84 5.36 -5.17
N SER A 25 4.39 5.31 -6.39
CA SER A 25 3.64 4.92 -7.60
C SER A 25 3.72 3.42 -7.88
N PHE A 26 4.68 2.72 -7.26
CA PHE A 26 4.94 1.30 -7.48
C PHE A 26 5.33 0.97 -8.93
N ASP A 27 6.06 1.88 -9.59
CA ASP A 27 6.66 1.64 -10.91
C ASP A 27 7.51 0.36 -10.95
N ASN A 28 8.08 0.02 -9.78
CA ASN A 28 8.63 -1.29 -9.49
C ASN A 28 7.85 -1.88 -8.30
N ALA A 29 7.67 -3.20 -8.30
CA ALA A 29 7.04 -3.94 -7.19
C ALA A 29 7.66 -3.63 -5.82
N VAL A 30 8.94 -3.28 -5.87
CA VAL A 30 9.73 -2.83 -4.73
C VAL A 30 10.06 -1.36 -4.97
N GLY A 31 9.33 -0.48 -4.29
CA GLY A 31 9.50 0.96 -4.38
C GLY A 31 10.58 1.50 -3.44
N PRO A 32 11.07 2.73 -3.64
CA PRO A 32 12.04 3.38 -2.75
C PRO A 32 11.55 3.51 -1.31
N VAL A 33 10.22 3.55 -1.08
CA VAL A 33 9.63 3.58 0.26
C VAL A 33 9.44 2.19 0.83
N PHE A 34 8.93 1.26 0.01
CA PHE A 34 8.68 -0.13 0.40
C PHE A 34 9.83 -1.01 -0.08
N LEU A 35 11.02 -0.77 0.49
CA LEU A 35 12.23 -1.52 0.16
C LEU A 35 12.08 -2.99 0.58
N ASP A 36 12.17 -3.88 -0.40
CA ASP A 36 12.43 -5.30 -0.26
C ASP A 36 13.86 -5.49 -0.78
N PRO A 37 14.80 -6.07 -0.01
CA PRO A 37 16.12 -6.31 -0.56
C PRO A 37 16.00 -7.13 -1.85
N PRO A 38 16.64 -6.72 -2.96
CA PRO A 38 16.41 -7.27 -4.31
C PRO A 38 16.75 -8.76 -4.48
N VAL A 39 17.17 -9.43 -3.41
CA VAL A 39 17.59 -10.83 -3.42
C VAL A 39 16.74 -11.69 -2.48
N LEU A 40 16.03 -11.09 -1.53
CA LEU A 40 15.25 -11.86 -0.57
C LEU A 40 14.03 -11.05 -0.12
N ASN A 41 12.86 -11.67 -0.28
CA ASN A 41 11.58 -11.32 0.31
C ASN A 41 11.63 -11.43 1.86
N ASP A 42 12.64 -10.84 2.50
CA ASP A 42 13.08 -11.13 3.86
C ASP A 42 12.17 -10.52 4.93
N ASN A 43 11.39 -9.49 4.57
CA ASN A 43 10.48 -8.83 5.51
C ASN A 43 9.06 -9.42 5.44
N PHE A 44 9.00 -10.74 5.55
CA PHE A 44 7.81 -11.54 5.34
C PHE A 44 7.46 -12.38 6.58
N PHE A 45 6.21 -12.32 7.02
CA PHE A 45 5.68 -13.15 8.10
C PHE A 45 4.46 -13.92 7.62
N THR A 46 4.35 -15.20 8.01
CA THR A 46 3.22 -16.06 7.66
C THR A 46 2.79 -16.95 8.80
N ASN A 47 1.57 -17.45 8.65
CA ASN A 47 1.13 -18.64 9.33
C ASN A 47 0.92 -19.79 8.33
N GLY A 48 1.57 -20.93 8.55
CA GLY A 48 1.44 -22.14 7.74
C GLY A 48 2.56 -22.34 6.71
N PRO A 49 2.99 -23.59 6.47
CA PRO A 49 4.15 -23.91 5.62
C PRO A 49 3.93 -23.64 4.13
N GLY A 50 2.68 -23.52 3.66
CA GLY A 50 2.36 -23.21 2.26
C GLY A 50 1.93 -21.77 2.01
N SER A 51 1.89 -20.93 3.04
CA SER A 51 1.48 -19.53 2.92
C SER A 51 2.55 -18.68 2.19
N TYR A 52 2.12 -17.83 1.27
CA TYR A 52 3.02 -16.92 0.53
C TYR A 52 2.38 -15.55 0.25
N CYS A 53 3.23 -14.54 0.06
CA CYS A 53 2.88 -13.22 -0.48
C CYS A 53 4.06 -12.79 -1.36
N LEU A 54 3.86 -12.79 -2.68
CA LEU A 54 4.87 -12.47 -3.68
C LEU A 54 4.52 -11.12 -4.30
N LEU A 55 5.54 -10.27 -4.40
CA LEU A 55 5.43 -8.96 -5.01
C LEU A 55 6.08 -9.01 -6.39
N THR A 56 5.35 -8.63 -7.43
CA THR A 56 5.86 -8.56 -8.81
C THR A 56 5.42 -7.26 -9.47
N THR A 57 6.14 -6.84 -10.52
CA THR A 57 5.79 -5.62 -11.25
C THR A 57 4.70 -5.94 -12.26
N ASP A 58 3.66 -5.11 -12.29
CA ASP A 58 2.63 -5.13 -13.33
C ASP A 58 2.74 -3.87 -14.18
N THR A 59 2.50 -4.01 -15.49
CA THR A 59 2.51 -2.87 -16.43
C THR A 59 1.24 -2.03 -16.37
N SER A 60 0.14 -2.56 -15.83
CA SER A 60 -1.09 -1.81 -15.55
C SER A 60 -0.85 -0.85 -14.39
N HIS A 61 -1.27 0.41 -14.52
CA HIS A 61 -1.02 1.44 -13.52
C HIS A 61 -2.07 2.56 -13.59
N VAL A 62 -2.18 3.35 -12.52
CA VAL A 62 -2.92 4.62 -12.51
C VAL A 62 -1.98 5.80 -12.71
N GLU A 63 -0.77 5.72 -12.16
CA GLU A 63 0.27 6.75 -12.22
C GLU A 63 1.61 6.10 -12.50
N GLY A 64 2.58 6.88 -13.01
CA GLY A 64 3.93 6.38 -13.26
C GLY A 64 4.00 5.41 -14.45
N THR A 65 4.72 4.30 -14.28
CA THR A 65 5.01 3.33 -15.36
C THR A 65 4.58 1.90 -15.05
N GLY A 66 4.16 1.62 -13.81
CA GLY A 66 3.78 0.29 -13.36
C GLY A 66 3.02 0.31 -12.03
N SER A 67 2.67 -0.88 -11.54
CA SER A 67 2.12 -1.07 -10.20
C SER A 67 2.68 -2.32 -9.55
N MET A 68 2.51 -2.43 -8.22
CA MET A 68 2.84 -3.64 -7.47
C MET A 68 1.68 -4.63 -7.55
N ARG A 69 1.94 -5.78 -8.15
CA ARG A 69 1.07 -6.96 -8.06
C ARG A 69 1.39 -7.76 -6.81
N ILE A 70 0.35 -8.17 -6.10
CA ILE A 70 0.43 -9.03 -4.92
C ILE A 70 -0.21 -10.38 -5.25
N ASP A 71 0.61 -11.42 -5.37
CA ASP A 71 0.15 -12.80 -5.45
C ASP A 71 0.25 -13.44 -4.06
N TYR A 72 -0.85 -13.95 -3.54
CA TYR A 72 -0.90 -14.44 -2.16
C TYR A 72 -1.59 -15.80 -2.03
N HIS A 73 -1.22 -16.52 -0.96
CA HIS A 73 -1.94 -17.68 -0.47
C HIS A 73 -1.91 -17.66 1.06
N ILE A 74 -3.10 -17.69 1.67
CA ILE A 74 -3.26 -17.71 3.12
C ILE A 74 -3.70 -19.11 3.53
N GLN A 75 -2.87 -19.81 4.29
CA GLN A 75 -3.29 -21.02 4.99
C GLN A 75 -3.94 -20.65 6.31
N ALA A 76 -5.20 -21.05 6.47
CA ALA A 76 -5.96 -20.91 7.70
C ALA A 76 -5.86 -22.19 8.54
N SER A 77 -4.64 -22.55 8.97
CA SER A 77 -4.41 -23.77 9.77
C SER A 77 -4.92 -23.66 11.20
N ASP A 78 -5.13 -22.43 11.69
CA ASP A 78 -5.60 -22.17 13.05
C ASP A 78 -7.09 -21.84 13.11
N GLY A 79 -7.70 -22.03 14.28
CA GLY A 79 -9.12 -21.75 14.52
C GLY A 79 -9.54 -20.28 14.38
N TRP A 80 -8.57 -19.35 14.35
CA TRP A 80 -8.79 -17.93 14.09
C TRP A 80 -8.52 -17.53 12.63
N GLY A 81 -8.06 -18.48 11.79
CA GLY A 81 -7.72 -18.26 10.39
C GLY A 81 -6.22 -18.31 10.14
N GLY A 82 -5.73 -17.39 9.30
CA GLY A 82 -4.33 -17.31 8.89
C GLY A 82 -3.98 -15.94 8.34
N TYR A 83 -2.69 -15.70 8.09
CA TYR A 83 -2.22 -14.45 7.51
C TYR A 83 -0.96 -14.64 6.68
N VAL A 84 -0.75 -13.66 5.80
CA VAL A 84 0.52 -13.36 5.16
C VAL A 84 0.74 -11.86 5.26
N VAL A 85 1.95 -11.43 5.63
CA VAL A 85 2.25 -10.01 5.89
C VAL A 85 3.58 -9.65 5.27
N ARG A 86 3.60 -8.52 4.56
CA ARG A 86 4.81 -7.81 4.16
C ARG A 86 4.92 -6.53 4.96
N THR A 87 6.14 -6.15 5.31
CA THR A 87 6.40 -4.95 6.12
C THR A 87 7.76 -4.35 5.76
N THR A 88 7.94 -3.06 6.00
CA THR A 88 9.26 -2.41 5.94
C THR A 88 10.02 -2.58 7.26
N TYR A 89 9.34 -3.00 8.33
CA TYR A 89 9.92 -3.23 9.65
C TYR A 89 10.47 -4.65 9.76
N LYS A 90 11.74 -4.78 10.15
CA LYS A 90 12.36 -6.05 10.56
C LYS A 90 12.78 -5.95 12.03
N PRO A 91 12.40 -6.91 12.90
CA PRO A 91 12.83 -6.89 14.30
C PRO A 91 14.36 -6.77 14.42
N GLY A 92 14.82 -5.79 15.20
CA GLY A 92 16.25 -5.50 15.38
C GLY A 92 16.87 -4.56 14.34
N PHE A 93 16.11 -4.10 13.34
CA PHE A 93 16.57 -3.18 12.29
C PHE A 93 15.63 -1.96 12.23
N THR A 94 15.77 -1.04 13.19
CA THR A 94 14.93 0.16 13.33
C THR A 94 15.58 1.44 12.80
N ASP A 95 16.88 1.39 12.54
CA ASP A 95 17.73 2.47 12.04
C ASP A 95 17.75 2.58 10.50
N SER A 96 17.27 1.55 9.81
CA SER A 96 17.24 1.45 8.35
C SER A 96 15.84 1.69 7.74
N VAL A 97 14.81 1.91 8.57
CA VAL A 97 13.45 2.14 8.08
C VAL A 97 13.34 3.58 7.58
N ALA A 98 12.98 3.76 6.31
CA ALA A 98 12.73 5.07 5.75
C ALA A 98 11.54 5.73 6.46
N TYR A 99 11.78 6.77 7.24
CA TYR A 99 10.72 7.57 7.84
C TYR A 99 10.08 8.43 6.76
N MET A 100 8.76 8.33 6.66
CA MET A 100 7.99 9.17 5.76
C MET A 100 7.35 10.30 6.54
N ASP A 101 7.74 11.53 6.22
CA ASP A 101 7.03 12.70 6.71
C ASP A 101 5.65 12.79 6.06
N MET A 102 4.61 12.47 6.81
CA MET A 102 3.21 12.56 6.41
C MET A 102 2.50 13.77 7.03
N SER A 103 3.21 14.67 7.72
CA SER A 103 2.62 15.76 8.51
C SER A 103 1.78 16.76 7.69
N GLY A 104 2.06 16.89 6.39
CA GLY A 104 1.30 17.74 5.47
C GLY A 104 0.01 17.09 4.93
N GLY A 105 -0.22 15.81 5.17
CA GLY A 105 -1.38 15.06 4.70
C GLY A 105 -2.44 14.91 5.77
N THR A 106 -3.72 14.99 5.39
CA THR A 106 -4.86 14.69 6.28
C THR A 106 -5.51 13.34 5.98
N HIS A 107 -5.17 12.75 4.83
CA HIS A 107 -5.71 11.48 4.35
C HIS A 107 -4.60 10.71 3.64
N LEU A 108 -4.63 9.39 3.79
CA LEU A 108 -3.87 8.46 2.96
C LEU A 108 -4.85 7.81 1.98
N ARG A 109 -4.41 7.58 0.75
CA ARG A 109 -5.22 6.92 -0.28
C ARG A 109 -4.43 5.78 -0.88
N LEU A 110 -5.11 4.69 -1.21
CA LEU A 110 -4.58 3.57 -1.95
C LEU A 110 -5.47 3.32 -3.16
N ARG A 111 -4.84 3.20 -4.33
CA ARG A 111 -5.51 2.69 -5.52
C ARG A 111 -5.18 1.22 -5.71
N TYR A 112 -6.19 0.41 -5.98
CA TYR A 112 -6.03 -1.02 -6.16
C TYR A 112 -6.94 -1.52 -7.27
N LYS A 113 -6.64 -2.72 -7.77
CA LYS A 113 -7.46 -3.43 -8.74
C LYS A 113 -7.40 -4.91 -8.42
N VAL A 114 -8.53 -5.59 -8.50
CA VAL A 114 -8.60 -7.05 -8.30
C VAL A 114 -8.37 -7.74 -9.65
N LEU A 115 -7.32 -8.57 -9.73
CA LEU A 115 -6.97 -9.33 -10.95
C LEU A 115 -7.63 -10.72 -10.98
N SER A 116 -7.94 -11.29 -9.82
CA SER A 116 -8.53 -12.61 -9.68
C SER A 116 -9.53 -12.57 -8.54
N PRO A 117 -10.84 -12.42 -8.84
CA PRO A 117 -11.86 -12.31 -7.81
C PRO A 117 -11.88 -13.53 -6.90
N ALA A 118 -11.90 -13.29 -5.59
CA ALA A 118 -11.97 -14.36 -4.61
C ALA A 118 -13.39 -14.94 -4.53
N LEU A 119 -13.48 -16.27 -4.52
CA LEU A 119 -14.73 -16.96 -4.20
C LEU A 119 -14.94 -16.93 -2.69
N MET A 120 -15.69 -15.94 -2.20
CA MET A 120 -16.00 -15.83 -0.77
C MET A 120 -17.49 -16.12 -0.51
N THR A 121 -17.78 -17.04 0.39
CA THR A 121 -19.16 -17.33 0.83
C THR A 121 -19.64 -16.33 1.90
N VAL A 122 -18.70 -15.67 2.60
CA VAL A 122 -18.97 -14.66 3.64
C VAL A 122 -18.18 -13.40 3.32
N ALA A 123 -18.84 -12.23 3.37
CA ALA A 123 -18.17 -10.94 3.21
C ALA A 123 -17.15 -10.72 4.34
N GLY A 124 -15.95 -10.24 4.02
CA GLY A 124 -14.89 -10.00 5.02
C GLY A 124 -14.17 -11.25 5.53
N ALA A 125 -14.41 -12.44 4.95
CA ALA A 125 -13.63 -13.65 5.28
C ALA A 125 -12.13 -13.54 4.91
N THR A 126 -11.77 -12.56 4.09
CA THR A 126 -10.40 -12.18 3.73
C THR A 126 -10.38 -10.66 3.62
N THR A 127 -9.39 -10.03 4.25
CA THR A 127 -9.26 -8.57 4.33
C THR A 127 -7.80 -8.18 4.18
N ILE A 128 -7.54 -6.99 3.65
CA ILE A 128 -6.22 -6.37 3.73
C ILE A 128 -6.20 -5.40 4.92
N GLU A 129 -5.17 -5.51 5.74
CA GLU A 129 -4.93 -4.60 6.86
C GLU A 129 -3.67 -3.79 6.56
N PHE A 130 -3.81 -2.46 6.56
CA PHE A 130 -2.68 -1.55 6.51
C PHE A 130 -2.30 -1.16 7.93
N LYS A 131 -1.01 -1.33 8.24
CA LYS A 131 -0.44 -0.99 9.53
C LYS A 131 0.55 0.13 9.34
N MET A 132 0.32 1.22 10.05
CA MET A 132 1.26 2.32 10.17
C MET A 132 1.87 2.25 11.56
N ALA A 133 3.19 2.38 11.63
CA ALA A 133 3.87 2.46 12.91
C ALA A 133 4.68 3.74 12.96
N GLU A 134 4.64 4.41 14.09
CA GLU A 134 5.62 5.44 14.45
C GLU A 134 6.59 4.86 15.47
N ILE A 135 7.79 5.45 15.52
CA ILE A 135 8.79 5.14 16.53
C ILE A 135 9.03 6.43 17.30
N ASP A 136 8.81 6.39 18.61
CA ASP A 136 9.03 7.56 19.46
C ASP A 136 10.53 7.85 19.64
N ALA A 137 10.85 8.98 20.27
CA ALA A 137 12.24 9.37 20.53
C ALA A 137 13.01 8.40 21.44
N ALA A 138 12.31 7.50 22.15
CA ALA A 138 12.88 6.46 23.00
C ALA A 138 13.02 5.11 22.26
N GLY A 139 12.63 5.03 20.99
CA GLY A 139 12.69 3.81 20.18
C GLY A 139 11.51 2.87 20.36
N ASN A 140 10.46 3.27 21.09
CA ASN A 140 9.26 2.46 21.24
C ASN A 140 8.39 2.58 20.00
N ARG A 141 7.82 1.45 19.57
CA ARG A 141 6.90 1.41 18.44
C ARG A 141 5.47 1.70 18.92
N ASP A 142 4.85 2.72 18.36
CA ASP A 142 3.40 2.88 18.42
C ASP A 142 2.78 2.42 17.09
N LEU A 143 1.73 1.59 17.17
CA LEU A 143 1.13 0.92 16.01
C LEU A 143 -0.32 1.36 15.82
N TRP A 144 -0.55 1.99 14.69
CA TRP A 144 -1.85 2.40 14.21
C TRP A 144 -2.33 1.39 13.16
N LEU A 145 -3.47 0.77 13.42
CA LEU A 145 -4.03 -0.25 12.54
C LEU A 145 -5.25 0.31 11.82
N HIS A 146 -5.26 0.18 10.50
CA HIS A 146 -6.41 0.48 9.69
C HIS A 146 -6.78 -0.71 8.81
N LYS A 147 -7.98 -1.22 9.00
CA LYS A 147 -8.54 -2.27 8.15
C LYS A 147 -9.19 -1.62 6.96
N ILE A 148 -8.68 -1.90 5.77
CA ILE A 148 -9.24 -1.38 4.54
C ILE A 148 -10.25 -2.41 4.03
N ALA A 149 -11.46 -1.93 3.75
CA ALA A 149 -12.50 -2.74 3.11
C ALA A 149 -12.21 -2.85 1.61
N ILE A 150 -11.34 -3.79 1.23
CA ILE A 150 -11.16 -4.21 -0.16
C ILE A 150 -12.22 -5.28 -0.48
N ASP A 151 -13.01 -5.05 -1.52
CA ASP A 151 -13.92 -6.09 -2.03
C ASP A 151 -13.16 -7.03 -2.96
N PHE A 152 -12.67 -8.13 -2.40
CA PHE A 152 -11.97 -9.15 -3.17
C PHE A 152 -12.86 -9.87 -4.19
N LYS A 153 -14.19 -9.70 -4.17
CA LYS A 153 -15.08 -10.27 -5.19
C LYS A 153 -15.21 -9.37 -6.41
N ASP A 154 -14.63 -8.19 -6.40
CA ASP A 154 -14.73 -7.24 -7.50
C ASP A 154 -14.21 -7.88 -8.80
N ALA A 155 -15.13 -8.08 -9.75
CA ALA A 155 -14.87 -8.65 -11.06
C ALA A 155 -14.81 -7.59 -12.17
N THR A 156 -14.96 -6.31 -11.84
CA THR A 156 -14.94 -5.22 -12.81
C THR A 156 -13.57 -5.09 -13.49
N SER A 157 -12.51 -5.48 -12.78
CA SER A 157 -11.12 -5.26 -13.21
C SER A 157 -10.80 -3.77 -13.39
N ASP A 158 -11.52 -2.89 -12.71
CA ASP A 158 -11.27 -1.45 -12.70
C ASP A 158 -10.37 -1.05 -11.52
N TRP A 159 -9.80 0.14 -11.61
CA TRP A 159 -9.07 0.75 -10.50
C TRP A 159 -10.06 1.37 -9.51
N LEU A 160 -9.95 0.97 -8.25
CA LEU A 160 -10.70 1.46 -7.12
C LEU A 160 -9.79 2.26 -6.19
N GLU A 161 -10.38 3.15 -5.38
CA GLU A 161 -9.67 3.98 -4.41
C GLU A 161 -10.30 3.81 -3.02
N VAL A 162 -9.45 3.78 -2.00
CA VAL A 162 -9.78 3.69 -0.57
C VAL A 162 -8.91 4.65 0.22
#